data_AF-A0A8H6JJK7-F1
#
_entry.id   AF-A0A8H6JJK7-F1
#
_cell.length_a   1.000
_cell.length_b   1.000
_cell.length_c   1.000
_cell.angle_alpha   90.00
_cell.angle_beta   90.00
_cell.angle_gamma   90.00
#
_symmetry.space_group_name_H-M   'P 1'
#
loop_
_entity.id
_entity.type
_entity.pdbx_description
1 polymer ?
#
loop_
_entity_poly.entity_id
_entity_poly.type
_entity_poly.pdbx_seq_one_letter_code
_entity_poly.pdbx_strand_id
1 'polypeptide(L)'
;MAYDRDDFAPPGGWTEINQESLAALDKNDAVIDLLRHVPHVDGRSYPLEPFIIDDTPVVNYRSKKLQKEIREGEFTDITLSRAGTDPPLPPSSAAIAICSNRNGYEVILDTEDGHVYWGDPIGNHDEKPPTLNSTLEERFRGDAANEWRLAGFNVYEPAGLLKLCKERFRELYWIGFGPLNLSVQRGNMGWEYESEPDPDWSDPEDDFSHNRLARKMKKVGWPGDGEGIGWDIEKFGRLCGQ
;
A
#
# COMPACT_ATOMS: atom_id res chain seq x y z
N MET A 1 -16.00 -11.62 -0.55
CA MET A 1 -14.78 -12.30 -1.05
C MET A 1 -14.10 -12.87 0.18
N ALA A 2 -13.94 -14.19 0.28
CA ALA A 2 -13.23 -14.79 1.41
C ALA A 2 -11.74 -14.80 1.06
N TYR A 3 -10.91 -14.13 1.86
CA TYR A 3 -9.48 -14.42 1.90
C TYR A 3 -9.33 -15.91 2.19
N ASP A 4 -8.47 -16.60 1.44
CA ASP A 4 -8.23 -18.01 1.77
C ASP A 4 -7.50 -18.05 3.11
N ARG A 5 -7.75 -19.08 3.92
CA ARG A 5 -7.09 -19.20 5.24
C ARG A 5 -5.56 -19.21 5.13
N ASP A 6 -5.04 -19.49 3.94
CA ASP A 6 -3.63 -19.60 3.62
C ASP A 6 -2.93 -18.25 3.41
N ASP A 7 -3.66 -17.13 3.41
CA ASP A 7 -3.07 -15.77 3.34
C ASP A 7 -2.66 -15.25 4.75
N PHE A 8 -3.25 -15.79 5.82
CA PHE A 8 -2.92 -15.41 7.20
C PHE A 8 -1.70 -16.15 7.71
N ALA A 9 -0.83 -15.45 8.45
CA ALA A 9 0.33 -16.07 9.07
C ALA A 9 -0.10 -17.21 10.02
N PRO A 10 0.54 -18.40 9.91
CA PRO A 10 0.34 -19.47 10.88
C PRO A 10 0.69 -18.99 12.30
N PRO A 11 0.18 -19.64 13.37
CA PRO A 11 0.49 -19.24 14.75
C PRO A 11 2.00 -19.23 15.12
N GLY A 12 2.84 -19.95 14.38
CA GLY A 12 4.31 -19.93 14.54
C GLY A 12 5.05 -19.17 13.43
N GLY A 13 4.30 -18.43 12.62
CA GLY A 13 4.75 -17.70 11.44
C GLY A 13 5.16 -18.60 10.27
N TRP A 14 5.51 -17.96 9.17
CA TRP A 14 6.00 -18.59 7.94
C TRP A 14 7.42 -19.14 8.15
N THR A 15 7.58 -20.46 8.18
CA THR A 15 8.89 -21.09 8.45
C THR A 15 9.91 -20.88 7.33
N GLU A 16 9.43 -20.66 6.10
CA GLU A 16 10.23 -20.35 4.92
C GLU A 16 10.83 -18.94 4.94
N ILE A 17 10.35 -18.05 5.82
CA ILE A 17 10.94 -16.73 6.07
C ILE A 17 11.83 -16.85 7.30
N ASN A 18 13.14 -16.76 7.11
CA ASN A 18 14.13 -16.84 8.16
C ASN A 18 15.44 -16.15 7.76
N GLN A 19 16.37 -16.07 8.71
CA GLN A 19 17.68 -15.43 8.53
C GLN A 19 18.46 -15.99 7.32
N GLU A 20 18.38 -17.29 7.07
CA GLU A 20 19.08 -17.92 5.94
C GLU A 20 18.44 -17.54 4.59
N SER A 21 17.11 -17.59 4.52
CA SER A 21 16.36 -17.27 3.29
C SER A 21 16.50 -15.81 2.84
N LEU A 22 16.73 -14.89 3.79
CA LEU A 22 16.80 -13.45 3.56
C LEU A 22 18.19 -12.87 3.88
N ALA A 23 19.22 -13.72 4.00
CA ALA A 23 20.55 -13.32 4.49
C ALA A 23 21.16 -12.12 3.76
N ALA A 24 20.95 -12.03 2.45
CA ALA A 24 21.48 -10.94 1.63
C ALA A 24 20.84 -9.57 1.89
N LEU A 25 19.71 -9.52 2.62
CA LEU A 25 19.07 -8.27 3.05
C LEU A 25 19.60 -7.74 4.39
N ASP A 26 20.45 -8.50 5.08
CA ASP A 26 21.06 -8.15 6.37
C ASP A 26 20.03 -7.63 7.40
N LYS A 27 18.91 -8.36 7.55
CA LYS A 27 17.81 -7.98 8.45
C LYS A 27 18.00 -8.53 9.86
N ASN A 28 17.64 -7.72 10.84
CA ASN A 28 17.71 -8.15 12.24
C ASN A 28 16.59 -9.14 12.59
N ASP A 29 16.70 -9.79 13.75
CA ASP A 29 15.73 -10.80 14.19
C ASP A 29 14.30 -10.24 14.35
N ALA A 30 14.16 -8.96 14.73
CA ALA A 30 12.84 -8.33 14.87
C ALA A 30 12.12 -8.18 13.52
N VAL A 31 12.85 -7.82 12.46
CA VAL A 31 12.32 -7.78 11.10
C VAL A 31 11.97 -9.19 10.60
N ILE A 32 12.85 -10.17 10.83
CA ILE A 32 12.54 -11.55 10.44
C ILE A 32 11.29 -12.05 11.16
N ASP A 33 11.16 -11.82 12.47
CA ASP A 33 9.99 -12.20 13.24
C ASP A 33 8.72 -11.52 12.75
N LEU A 34 8.77 -10.20 12.47
CA LEU A 34 7.67 -9.48 11.86
C LEU A 34 7.25 -10.10 10.52
N LEU A 35 8.19 -10.28 9.58
CA LEU A 35 7.89 -10.77 8.24
C LEU A 35 7.30 -12.19 8.25
N ARG A 36 7.65 -12.99 9.26
CA ARG A 36 7.04 -14.31 9.51
C ARG A 36 5.58 -14.24 9.96
N HIS A 37 5.17 -13.14 10.59
CA HIS A 37 3.86 -13.02 11.22
C HIS A 37 2.90 -12.07 10.50
N VAL A 38 3.33 -11.43 9.42
CA VAL A 38 2.42 -10.66 8.55
C VAL A 38 1.75 -11.56 7.50
N PRO A 39 0.52 -11.22 7.06
CA PRO A 39 -0.09 -11.83 5.90
C PRO A 39 0.75 -11.64 4.64
N HIS A 40 0.86 -12.68 3.82
CA HIS A 40 1.45 -12.62 2.49
C HIS A 40 0.41 -13.15 1.53
N VAL A 41 0.11 -12.38 0.49
CA VAL A 41 -0.92 -12.73 -0.47
C VAL A 41 -0.26 -13.26 -1.73
N ASP A 42 -0.73 -14.40 -2.22
CA ASP A 42 -0.22 -14.99 -3.45
C ASP A 42 -0.77 -14.24 -4.68
N GLY A 43 0.14 -13.84 -5.56
CA GLY A 43 -0.22 -13.26 -6.86
C GLY A 43 -0.94 -14.28 -7.73
N ARG A 44 -2.00 -13.86 -8.43
CA ARG A 44 -2.85 -14.80 -9.17
C ARG A 44 -2.46 -14.96 -10.63
N SER A 45 -1.88 -13.94 -11.27
CA SER A 45 -1.60 -14.02 -12.72
C SER A 45 -0.47 -13.12 -13.22
N TYR A 46 -0.26 -11.95 -12.61
CA TYR A 46 0.86 -11.06 -12.98
C TYR A 46 2.00 -11.12 -11.95
N PRO A 47 3.27 -10.94 -12.39
CA PRO A 47 4.43 -11.05 -11.51
C PRO A 47 4.49 -10.02 -10.37
N LEU A 48 3.59 -9.03 -10.37
CA LEU A 48 3.53 -7.91 -9.42
C LEU A 48 2.23 -7.90 -8.59
N GLU A 49 1.30 -8.83 -8.81
CA GLU A 49 0.09 -8.87 -7.98
C GLU A 49 0.36 -9.54 -6.62
N PRO A 50 -0.35 -9.12 -5.56
CA PRO A 50 -1.36 -8.06 -5.51
C PRO A 50 -0.80 -6.67 -5.21
N PHE A 51 -1.61 -5.66 -5.51
CA PHE A 51 -1.30 -4.26 -5.29
C PHE A 51 -2.09 -3.70 -4.10
N ILE A 52 -1.46 -2.84 -3.29
CA ILE A 52 -2.20 -2.04 -2.28
C ILE A 52 -2.98 -0.94 -3.02
N ILE A 53 -2.30 -0.27 -3.94
CA ILE A 53 -2.76 0.81 -4.83
C ILE A 53 -2.12 0.56 -6.20
N ASP A 54 -2.69 1.11 -7.28
CA ASP A 54 -2.05 1.09 -8.60
C ASP A 54 -0.54 1.40 -8.51
N ASP A 55 0.27 0.65 -9.26
CA ASP A 55 1.73 0.71 -9.22
C ASP A 55 2.40 0.52 -7.82
N THR A 56 1.68 -0.03 -6.84
CA THR A 56 2.16 -0.28 -5.46
C THR A 56 2.07 -1.78 -5.08
N PRO A 57 2.88 -2.66 -5.70
CA PRO A 57 2.82 -4.09 -5.41
C PRO A 57 3.31 -4.43 -3.99
N VAL A 58 2.67 -5.41 -3.38
CA VAL A 58 3.03 -5.94 -2.05
C VAL A 58 4.21 -6.91 -2.18
N VAL A 59 5.15 -6.83 -1.24
CA VAL A 59 6.31 -7.73 -1.21
C VAL A 59 5.92 -9.06 -0.55
N ASN A 60 5.90 -10.13 -1.34
CA ASN A 60 5.67 -11.49 -0.83
C ASN A 60 7.01 -12.20 -0.53
N TYR A 61 7.46 -12.13 0.72
CA TYR A 61 8.72 -12.74 1.19
C TYR A 61 8.70 -14.27 1.25
N ARG A 62 7.53 -14.92 1.08
CA ARG A 62 7.42 -16.39 0.93
C ARG A 62 7.74 -16.86 -0.48
N SER A 63 7.72 -15.94 -1.46
CA SER A 63 7.95 -16.28 -2.86
C SER A 63 9.33 -16.91 -3.05
N LYS A 64 9.37 -18.16 -3.53
CA LYS A 64 10.62 -18.85 -3.89
C LYS A 64 11.44 -18.08 -4.91
N LYS A 65 10.76 -17.35 -5.81
CA LYS A 65 11.40 -16.50 -6.81
C LYS A 65 12.11 -15.34 -6.12
N LEU A 66 11.40 -14.58 -5.27
CA LEU A 66 11.99 -13.46 -4.53
C LEU A 66 13.15 -13.91 -3.62
N GLN A 67 12.98 -15.01 -2.88
CA GLN A 67 14.06 -15.55 -2.05
C GLN A 67 15.27 -15.98 -2.87
N LYS A 68 15.07 -16.50 -4.09
CA LYS A 68 16.16 -16.82 -5.01
C LYS A 68 16.88 -15.53 -5.46
N GLU A 69 16.13 -14.52 -5.90
CA GLU A 69 16.66 -13.21 -6.31
C GLU A 69 17.49 -12.56 -5.19
N ILE A 70 16.96 -12.57 -3.96
CA ILE A 70 17.67 -12.08 -2.76
C ILE A 70 18.99 -12.85 -2.56
N ARG A 71 18.97 -14.19 -2.57
CA ARG A 71 20.17 -15.00 -2.35
C ARG A 71 21.23 -14.81 -3.44
N GLU A 72 20.81 -14.59 -4.67
CA GLU A 72 21.70 -14.40 -5.82
C GLU A 72 22.19 -12.95 -5.95
N GLY A 73 21.67 -12.03 -5.14
CA GLY A 73 21.94 -10.59 -5.26
C GLY A 73 21.39 -9.99 -6.56
N GLU A 74 20.48 -10.69 -7.23
CA GLU A 74 19.80 -10.25 -8.44
C GLU A 74 18.59 -9.40 -8.04
N PHE A 75 18.88 -8.21 -7.50
CA PHE A 75 17.83 -7.29 -7.11
C PHE A 75 17.10 -6.78 -8.35
N THR A 76 15.91 -7.32 -8.64
CA THR A 76 14.99 -6.73 -9.63
C THR A 76 14.43 -5.40 -9.09
N ASP A 77 13.84 -4.56 -9.96
CA ASP A 77 13.22 -3.26 -9.61
C ASP A 77 12.33 -3.32 -8.35
N ILE A 78 11.78 -4.50 -8.06
CA ILE A 78 10.94 -4.80 -6.91
C ILE A 78 11.72 -4.72 -5.58
N THR A 79 12.95 -5.21 -5.54
CA THR A 79 13.83 -5.09 -4.36
C THR A 79 14.64 -3.81 -4.33
N LEU A 80 14.75 -3.12 -5.47
CA LEU A 80 15.66 -1.99 -5.66
C LEU A 80 15.17 -0.66 -5.09
N SER A 81 13.88 -0.50 -4.80
CA SER A 81 13.34 0.81 -4.43
C SER A 81 14.07 1.42 -3.22
N ARG A 82 14.69 0.61 -2.36
CA ARG A 82 15.75 1.08 -1.44
C ARG A 82 16.86 0.11 -1.03
N ALA A 83 16.83 -1.18 -1.37
CA ALA A 83 17.99 -2.04 -1.11
C ALA A 83 19.23 -1.61 -1.94
N GLY A 84 19.02 -0.83 -3.01
CA GLY A 84 20.05 -0.23 -3.85
C GLY A 84 20.34 1.24 -3.60
N THR A 85 19.73 1.89 -2.58
CA THR A 85 20.10 3.28 -2.23
C THR A 85 21.38 3.31 -1.41
N ASP A 86 22.14 4.40 -1.55
CA ASP A 86 23.26 4.73 -0.66
C ASP A 86 22.83 5.91 0.24
N PRO A 87 22.63 5.70 1.56
CA PRO A 87 22.82 4.44 2.28
C PRO A 87 21.66 3.44 2.10
N PRO A 88 21.92 2.13 2.29
CA PRO A 88 20.88 1.10 2.27
C PRO A 88 19.92 1.25 3.46
N LEU A 89 18.72 0.66 3.35
CA LEU A 89 17.82 0.59 4.50
C LEU A 89 18.46 -0.15 5.67
N PRO A 90 18.29 0.35 6.91
CA PRO A 90 18.88 -0.29 8.06
C PRO A 90 18.34 -1.71 8.27
N PRO A 91 19.08 -2.57 8.99
CA PRO A 91 18.64 -3.92 9.34
C PRO A 91 17.29 -3.99 10.06
N SER A 92 16.86 -2.90 10.70
CA SER A 92 15.58 -2.79 11.41
C SER A 92 14.39 -2.49 10.49
N SER A 93 14.61 -2.18 9.22
CA SER A 93 13.55 -1.80 8.28
C SER A 93 13.23 -2.87 7.25
N ALA A 94 11.96 -3.00 6.89
CA ALA A 94 11.48 -3.87 5.81
C ALA A 94 10.51 -3.13 4.88
N ALA A 95 10.64 -3.35 3.58
CA ALA A 95 9.68 -2.88 2.59
C ALA A 95 8.48 -3.84 2.58
N ILE A 96 7.28 -3.31 2.83
CA ILE A 96 6.01 -4.06 2.80
C ILE A 96 5.37 -3.93 1.42
N ALA A 97 5.46 -2.74 0.82
CA ALA A 97 5.10 -2.47 -0.55
C ALA A 97 6.11 -1.52 -1.16
N ILE A 98 6.18 -1.55 -2.48
CA ILE A 98 7.21 -0.88 -3.26
C ILE A 98 6.56 -0.11 -4.39
N CYS A 99 7.26 0.89 -4.89
CA CYS A 99 6.79 1.72 -5.98
C CYS A 99 7.28 1.15 -7.31
N SER A 100 6.39 0.58 -8.14
CA SER A 100 6.77 0.04 -9.46
C SER A 100 6.78 1.08 -10.58
N ASN A 101 6.21 2.27 -10.36
CA ASN A 101 6.16 3.36 -11.34
C ASN A 101 5.85 4.71 -10.67
N ARG A 102 5.83 5.82 -11.41
CA ARG A 102 5.60 7.18 -10.88
C ARG A 102 4.31 7.36 -10.08
N ASN A 103 3.33 6.47 -10.23
CA ASN A 103 2.06 6.51 -9.53
C ASN A 103 1.98 5.47 -8.41
N GLY A 104 3.10 4.88 -8.00
CA GLY A 104 3.17 3.95 -6.87
C GLY A 104 3.50 4.65 -5.56
N TYR A 105 3.50 3.88 -4.48
CA TYR A 105 4.09 4.26 -3.20
C TYR A 105 5.04 3.19 -2.70
N GLU A 106 5.98 3.59 -1.88
CA GLU A 106 6.76 2.73 -1.02
C GLU A 106 6.16 2.74 0.37
N VAL A 107 6.08 1.56 0.99
CA VAL A 107 5.65 1.39 2.38
C VAL A 107 6.75 0.63 3.10
N ILE A 108 7.46 1.31 4.00
CA ILE A 108 8.56 0.75 4.78
C ILE A 108 8.15 0.74 6.24
N LEU A 109 8.28 -0.40 6.90
CA LEU A 109 8.12 -0.50 8.35
C LEU A 109 9.51 -0.56 9.00
N ASP A 110 9.75 0.28 10.00
CA ASP A 110 10.96 0.23 10.83
C ASP A 110 10.61 -0.31 12.23
N THR A 111 11.25 -1.41 12.59
CA THR A 111 11.04 -2.08 13.88
C THR A 111 11.79 -1.40 15.03
N GLU A 112 12.77 -0.52 14.74
CA GLU A 112 13.53 0.18 15.76
C GLU A 112 12.73 1.31 16.40
N ASP A 113 12.02 2.10 15.59
CA ASP A 113 11.19 3.20 16.08
C ASP A 113 9.68 2.91 16.03
N GLY A 114 9.28 1.80 15.40
CA GLY A 114 7.90 1.33 15.34
C GLY A 114 7.02 2.08 14.34
N HIS A 115 7.61 2.84 13.41
CA HIS A 115 6.86 3.65 12.46
C HIS A 115 6.75 3.03 11.06
N VAL A 116 5.74 3.50 10.32
CA VAL A 116 5.55 3.25 8.89
C VAL A 116 5.91 4.51 8.11
N TYR A 117 6.79 4.37 7.13
CA TYR A 117 7.16 5.39 6.17
C TYR A 117 6.40 5.13 4.87
N TRP A 118 5.57 6.08 4.46
CA TRP A 118 4.76 6.02 3.24
C TRP A 118 5.06 7.22 2.34
N GLY A 119 5.47 6.97 1.11
CA GLY A 119 5.67 8.02 0.10
C GLY A 119 6.04 7.44 -1.25
N ASP A 120 5.99 8.22 -2.32
CA ASP A 120 6.68 7.82 -3.56
C ASP A 120 8.22 7.84 -3.34
N PRO A 121 9.03 7.32 -4.27
CA PRO A 121 10.49 7.22 -4.12
C PRO A 121 11.21 8.57 -3.96
N ILE A 122 10.55 9.69 -4.29
CA ILE A 122 11.09 11.04 -4.15
C ILE A 122 10.37 11.84 -3.05
N GLY A 123 9.53 11.18 -2.25
CA GLY A 123 8.86 11.77 -1.10
C GLY A 123 7.61 12.59 -1.42
N ASN A 124 7.00 12.43 -2.60
CA ASN A 124 5.66 12.98 -2.79
C ASN A 124 4.62 12.08 -2.16
N HIS A 125 3.56 12.73 -1.69
CA HIS A 125 2.41 12.08 -1.10
C HIS A 125 1.19 12.97 -1.35
N ASP A 126 0.04 12.34 -1.53
CA ASP A 126 -1.23 13.05 -1.72
C ASP A 126 -1.80 13.59 -0.40
N GLU A 127 -1.25 13.09 0.71
CA GLU A 127 -1.69 13.37 2.06
C GLU A 127 -0.99 14.59 2.67
N LYS A 128 -1.61 15.27 3.64
CA LYS A 128 -0.87 16.29 4.39
C LYS A 128 0.14 15.60 5.32
N PRO A 129 1.36 16.16 5.48
CA PRO A 129 2.33 15.60 6.41
C PRO A 129 1.78 15.48 7.84
N PRO A 130 1.84 14.29 8.45
CA PRO A 130 1.53 14.10 9.86
C PRO A 130 2.45 14.92 10.78
N THR A 131 1.99 15.25 11.99
CA THR A 131 2.83 15.91 13.01
C THR A 131 4.09 15.10 13.36
N LEU A 132 4.03 13.78 13.20
CA LEU A 132 5.16 12.89 13.44
C LEU A 132 6.35 13.22 12.54
N ASN A 133 6.13 13.67 11.30
CA ASN A 133 7.20 14.09 10.39
C ASN A 133 8.11 15.14 11.03
N SER A 134 7.55 16.23 11.57
CA SER A 134 8.34 17.29 12.19
C SER A 134 9.11 16.81 13.42
N THR A 135 8.51 15.88 14.19
CA THR A 135 9.16 15.28 15.36
C THR A 135 10.39 14.46 14.95
N LEU A 136 10.27 13.67 13.88
CA LEU A 136 11.38 12.86 13.38
C LEU A 136 12.44 13.70 12.65
N GLU A 137 12.02 14.78 11.97
CA GLU A 137 12.92 15.75 11.39
C GLU A 137 13.81 16.38 12.47
N GLU A 138 13.24 16.84 13.59
CA GLU A 138 14.01 17.37 14.71
C GLU A 138 14.97 16.32 15.30
N ARG A 139 14.55 15.05 15.36
CA ARG A 139 15.34 13.95 15.93
C ARG A 139 16.53 13.55 15.06
N PHE A 140 16.34 13.42 13.75
CA PHE A 140 17.32 12.83 12.83
C PHE A 140 18.07 13.87 11.98
N ARG A 141 17.76 15.16 12.10
CA ARG A 141 18.46 16.21 11.36
C ARG A 141 19.96 16.19 11.64
N GLY A 142 20.74 16.06 10.57
CA GLY A 142 22.21 16.01 10.63
C GLY A 142 22.78 14.62 10.92
N ASP A 143 21.95 13.59 11.03
CA ASP A 143 22.38 12.19 11.17
C ASP A 143 22.37 11.49 9.80
N ALA A 144 23.55 11.38 9.21
CA ALA A 144 23.74 10.78 7.88
C ALA A 144 23.23 9.33 7.80
N ALA A 145 23.29 8.56 8.89
CA ALA A 145 22.80 7.17 8.90
C ALA A 145 21.26 7.10 8.83
N ASN A 146 20.58 8.19 9.21
CA ASN A 146 19.13 8.26 9.32
C ASN A 146 18.49 9.25 8.33
N GLU A 147 19.28 9.84 7.43
CA GLU A 147 18.82 10.82 6.43
C GLU A 147 17.73 10.25 5.50
N TRP A 148 17.76 8.94 5.23
CA TRP A 148 16.73 8.27 4.42
C TRP A 148 15.31 8.47 4.98
N ARG A 149 15.17 8.60 6.31
CA ARG A 149 13.87 8.84 6.99
C ARG A 149 13.30 10.21 6.68
N LEU A 150 14.13 11.15 6.22
CA LEU A 150 13.78 12.53 5.91
C LEU A 150 13.58 12.78 4.42
N ALA A 151 13.64 11.73 3.59
CA ALA A 151 13.48 11.81 2.14
C ALA A 151 12.01 12.00 1.69
N GLY A 152 11.24 12.80 2.44
CA GLY A 152 9.87 13.21 2.13
C GLY A 152 8.77 12.17 2.42
N PHE A 153 9.05 11.10 3.15
CA PHE A 153 8.00 10.16 3.59
C PHE A 153 7.02 10.84 4.51
N ASN A 154 5.72 10.56 4.36
CA ASN A 154 4.81 10.70 5.48
C ASN A 154 5.02 9.56 6.46
N VAL A 155 5.16 9.91 7.73
CA VAL A 155 5.48 8.95 8.77
C VAL A 155 4.28 8.79 9.70
N TYR A 156 3.91 7.54 9.94
CA TYR A 156 2.74 7.18 10.72
C TYR A 156 3.09 6.12 11.76
N GLU A 157 2.40 6.17 12.89
CA GLU A 157 2.19 4.96 13.68
C GLU A 157 1.31 3.97 12.89
N PRO A 158 1.49 2.63 13.03
CA PRO A 158 0.70 1.65 12.28
C PRO A 158 -0.83 1.85 12.44
N ALA A 159 -1.29 2.14 13.65
CA ALA A 159 -2.70 2.40 13.92
C ALA A 159 -3.19 3.69 13.24
N GLY A 160 -2.36 4.72 13.20
CA GLY A 160 -2.64 5.99 12.51
C GLY A 160 -2.77 5.77 11.00
N LEU A 161 -1.90 4.96 10.41
CA LEU A 161 -1.96 4.65 9.00
C LEU A 161 -3.22 3.86 8.62
N LEU A 162 -3.57 2.83 9.41
CA LEU A 162 -4.79 2.06 9.18
C LEU A 162 -6.05 2.92 9.31
N LYS A 163 -6.03 3.90 10.22
CA LYS A 163 -7.12 4.87 10.36
C LYS A 163 -7.24 5.74 9.10
N LEU A 164 -6.14 6.30 8.61
CA LEU A 164 -6.09 7.07 7.36
C LEU A 164 -6.64 6.26 6.19
N CYS A 165 -6.17 5.02 6.02
CA CYS A 165 -6.62 4.14 4.94
C CYS A 165 -8.15 3.97 4.97
N LYS A 166 -8.71 3.69 6.16
CA LYS A 166 -10.17 3.56 6.35
C LYS A 166 -10.92 4.85 6.01
N GLU A 167 -10.40 6.00 6.42
CA GLU A 167 -10.98 7.30 6.10
C GLU A 167 -11.02 7.53 4.58
N ARG A 168 -9.94 7.21 3.85
CA ARG A 168 -9.89 7.36 2.39
C ARG A 168 -10.87 6.44 1.65
N PHE A 169 -11.12 5.23 2.14
CA PHE A 169 -12.19 4.39 1.62
C PHE A 169 -13.58 4.98 1.88
N ARG A 170 -13.84 5.51 3.08
CA ARG A 170 -15.14 6.09 3.45
C ARG A 170 -15.47 7.32 2.62
N GLU A 171 -14.47 8.16 2.39
CA GLU A 171 -14.59 9.36 1.59
C GLU A 171 -14.62 9.09 0.08
N LEU A 172 -14.41 7.83 -0.33
CA LEU A 172 -14.30 7.42 -1.72
C LEU A 172 -13.14 8.10 -2.45
N TYR A 173 -12.07 8.46 -1.73
CA TYR A 173 -10.77 8.74 -2.36
C TYR A 173 -10.17 7.45 -2.91
N TRP A 174 -10.41 6.33 -2.22
CA TRP A 174 -9.94 5.00 -2.61
C TRP A 174 -11.13 4.08 -2.84
N ILE A 175 -11.20 3.45 -4.01
CA ILE A 175 -12.29 2.54 -4.40
C ILE A 175 -11.67 1.25 -4.95
N GLY A 176 -12.11 0.11 -4.43
CA GLY A 176 -11.72 -1.20 -4.96
C GLY A 176 -12.10 -1.32 -6.43
N PHE A 177 -11.11 -1.51 -7.30
CA PHE A 177 -11.28 -1.72 -8.73
C PHE A 177 -11.06 -3.20 -9.05
N GLY A 178 -12.13 -3.98 -8.87
CA GLY A 178 -12.05 -5.43 -8.95
C GLY A 178 -11.31 -6.06 -7.75
N PRO A 179 -10.89 -7.34 -7.86
CA PRO A 179 -10.27 -8.07 -6.75
C PRO A 179 -8.82 -7.69 -6.46
N LEU A 180 -8.15 -6.98 -7.37
CA LEU A 180 -6.68 -6.91 -7.39
C LEU A 180 -6.11 -5.50 -7.38
N ASN A 181 -6.93 -4.49 -7.67
CA ASN A 181 -6.49 -3.10 -7.79
C ASN A 181 -7.34 -2.17 -6.94
N LEU A 182 -6.72 -1.08 -6.48
CA LEU A 182 -7.41 0.03 -5.85
C LEU A 182 -7.29 1.25 -6.78
N SER A 183 -8.43 1.80 -7.19
CA SER A 183 -8.47 3.08 -7.86
C SER A 183 -8.33 4.18 -6.81
N VAL A 184 -7.36 5.07 -7.00
CA VAL A 184 -7.01 6.13 -6.04
C VAL A 184 -7.12 7.50 -6.68
N GLN A 185 -7.90 8.38 -6.05
CA GLN A 185 -7.93 9.79 -6.38
C GLN A 185 -6.72 10.49 -5.77
N ARG A 186 -5.83 11.01 -6.63
CA ARG A 186 -4.65 11.77 -6.24
C ARG A 186 -4.92 13.27 -6.14
N GLY A 187 -4.11 13.97 -5.36
CA GLY A 187 -4.18 15.42 -5.19
C GLY A 187 -3.99 16.14 -6.53
N ASN A 188 -4.62 17.30 -6.69
CA ASN A 188 -4.57 18.12 -7.92
C ASN A 188 -5.16 17.52 -9.20
N MET A 189 -5.80 16.35 -9.16
CA MET A 189 -6.49 15.85 -10.35
C MET A 189 -7.69 16.74 -10.73
N GLY A 190 -8.27 17.50 -9.77
CA GLY A 190 -9.32 18.49 -10.05
C GLY A 190 -10.71 17.89 -10.29
N TRP A 191 -10.97 16.68 -9.77
CA TRP A 191 -12.17 15.91 -10.10
C TRP A 191 -13.27 16.31 -9.13
N GLU A 192 -14.15 17.21 -9.57
CA GLU A 192 -15.33 17.62 -8.82
C GLU A 192 -16.46 16.60 -9.06
N TYR A 193 -16.71 15.75 -8.07
CA TYR A 193 -17.75 14.71 -8.11
C TYR A 193 -19.16 15.18 -8.48
N GLU A 194 -19.42 16.49 -8.37
CA GLU A 194 -20.75 17.10 -8.43
C GLU A 194 -20.95 18.03 -9.63
N SER A 195 -19.90 18.44 -10.35
CA SER A 195 -19.99 19.48 -11.37
C SER A 195 -19.97 18.97 -12.82
N GLU A 196 -19.57 17.72 -13.05
CA GLU A 196 -19.72 17.11 -14.37
C GLU A 196 -21.19 16.70 -14.57
N PRO A 197 -21.90 17.25 -15.57
CA PRO A 197 -23.24 16.78 -15.91
C PRO A 197 -23.12 15.30 -16.24
N ASP A 198 -24.07 14.50 -15.73
CA ASP A 198 -24.16 13.06 -16.04
C ASP A 198 -24.09 12.95 -17.58
N PRO A 199 -22.95 12.51 -18.17
CA PRO A 199 -22.88 12.38 -19.60
C PRO A 199 -23.99 11.41 -19.94
N ASP A 200 -24.77 11.73 -20.97
CA ASP A 200 -25.72 10.78 -21.52
C ASP A 200 -25.00 9.42 -21.61
N TRP A 201 -25.66 8.35 -21.17
CA TRP A 201 -25.14 7.03 -20.78
C TRP A 201 -24.43 6.25 -21.90
N SER A 202 -23.78 6.93 -22.83
CA SER A 202 -23.36 6.48 -24.14
C SER A 202 -21.85 6.51 -24.34
N ASP A 203 -21.04 6.76 -23.31
CA ASP A 203 -19.61 6.42 -23.36
C ASP A 203 -19.36 5.06 -22.70
N PRO A 204 -19.46 3.95 -23.48
CA PRO A 204 -19.21 2.60 -22.98
C PRO A 204 -17.74 2.36 -22.60
N GLU A 205 -16.80 3.27 -22.93
CA GLU A 205 -15.41 3.17 -22.46
C GLU A 205 -15.22 3.77 -21.05
N ASP A 206 -16.24 4.44 -20.49
CA ASP A 206 -16.21 5.15 -19.19
C ASP A 206 -17.09 4.47 -18.09
N ASP A 207 -17.46 3.19 -18.25
CA ASP A 207 -18.26 2.43 -17.26
C ASP A 207 -17.54 2.21 -15.92
N PHE A 208 -16.22 2.42 -15.91
CA PHE A 208 -15.32 2.00 -14.83
C PHE A 208 -14.48 3.15 -14.25
N SER A 209 -14.74 4.41 -14.61
CA SER A 209 -14.04 5.52 -13.96
C SER A 209 -14.38 5.64 -12.48
N HIS A 210 -13.38 6.06 -11.71
CA HIS A 210 -13.46 6.29 -10.27
C HIS A 210 -14.68 7.13 -9.88
N ASN A 211 -14.90 8.25 -10.59
CA ASN A 211 -16.02 9.17 -10.33
C ASN A 211 -17.39 8.50 -10.49
N ARG A 212 -17.56 7.68 -11.53
CA ARG A 212 -18.83 7.03 -11.78
C ARG A 212 -19.12 5.98 -10.71
N LEU A 213 -18.12 5.20 -10.29
CA LEU A 213 -18.25 4.27 -9.16
C LEU A 213 -18.57 5.03 -7.86
N ALA A 214 -17.86 6.12 -7.56
CA ALA A 214 -18.11 6.94 -6.38
C ALA A 214 -19.56 7.46 -6.34
N ARG A 215 -20.06 7.99 -7.48
CA ARG A 215 -21.45 8.46 -7.62
C ARG A 215 -22.46 7.34 -7.40
N LYS A 216 -22.24 6.16 -8.00
CA LYS A 216 -23.09 4.97 -7.78
C LYS A 216 -23.09 4.56 -6.30
N MET A 217 -21.94 4.54 -5.63
CA MET A 217 -21.81 4.23 -4.19
C MET A 217 -22.54 5.27 -3.31
N LYS A 218 -22.38 6.58 -3.57
CA LYS A 218 -23.12 7.62 -2.85
C LYS A 218 -24.64 7.49 -3.03
N LYS A 219 -25.12 7.18 -4.23
CA LYS A 219 -26.56 7.00 -4.56
C LYS A 219 -27.23 5.82 -3.83
N VAL A 220 -26.44 4.87 -3.36
CA VAL A 220 -26.90 3.72 -2.57
C VAL A 220 -26.63 3.89 -1.07
N GLY A 221 -26.22 5.09 -0.67
CA GLY A 221 -26.06 5.46 0.73
C GLY A 221 -24.71 5.13 1.33
N TRP A 222 -23.64 4.91 0.55
CA TRP A 222 -22.28 4.84 1.10
C TRP A 222 -21.90 6.17 1.80
N PRO A 223 -21.17 6.16 2.94
CA PRO A 223 -20.60 5.01 3.66
C PRO A 223 -21.56 4.34 4.66
N GLY A 224 -22.86 4.55 4.51
CA GLY A 224 -23.91 3.99 5.35
C GLY A 224 -23.93 4.65 6.72
N ASP A 225 -23.59 3.89 7.76
CA ASP A 225 -23.48 4.35 9.14
C ASP A 225 -22.21 5.15 9.44
N GLY A 226 -21.35 5.37 8.45
CA GLY A 226 -20.04 6.03 8.60
C GLY A 226 -18.88 5.06 8.77
N GLU A 227 -19.15 3.78 9.08
CA GLU A 227 -18.15 2.72 9.22
C GLU A 227 -18.07 1.82 7.98
N GLY A 228 -18.86 2.11 6.93
CA GLY A 228 -18.93 1.34 5.70
C GLY A 228 -20.01 0.25 5.72
N ILE A 229 -20.94 0.30 6.68
CA ILE A 229 -22.01 -0.69 6.87
C ILE A 229 -23.38 -0.04 6.62
N GLY A 230 -24.34 -0.81 6.11
CA GLY A 230 -25.73 -0.37 6.00
C GLY A 230 -26.10 0.38 4.72
N TRP A 231 -25.19 0.44 3.74
CA TRP A 231 -25.47 0.91 2.39
C TRP A 231 -26.10 -0.22 1.53
N ASP A 232 -26.84 0.16 0.49
CA ASP A 232 -27.62 -0.78 -0.33
C ASP A 232 -26.76 -1.46 -1.42
N ILE A 233 -26.06 -2.53 -1.00
CA ILE A 233 -25.17 -3.34 -1.85
C ILE A 233 -25.93 -3.96 -3.05
N GLU A 234 -27.18 -4.40 -2.85
CA GLU A 234 -27.97 -5.01 -3.94
C GLU A 234 -28.30 -3.99 -5.02
N LYS A 235 -28.71 -2.78 -4.61
CA LYS A 235 -28.95 -1.67 -5.54
C LYS A 235 -27.67 -1.25 -6.24
N PHE A 236 -26.53 -1.29 -5.57
CA PHE A 236 -25.23 -1.03 -6.20
C PHE A 236 -24.94 -2.05 -7.30
N GLY A 237 -25.13 -3.34 -7.02
CA GLY A 237 -24.97 -4.40 -8.03
C GLY A 237 -25.84 -4.16 -9.26
N ARG A 238 -27.10 -3.72 -9.07
CA ARG A 238 -28.01 -3.35 -10.17
C ARG A 238 -27.52 -2.12 -10.96
N LEU A 239 -26.89 -1.14 -10.32
CA LEU A 239 -26.33 0.05 -10.99
C LEU A 239 -25.01 -0.25 -11.74
N CYS A 240 -24.32 -1.34 -11.41
CA CYS A 240 -23.06 -1.74 -12.05
C CYS A 240 -23.25 -2.78 -13.16
N GLY A 241 -24.38 -3.50 -13.19
CA GLY A 241 -24.69 -4.51 -14.21
C GLY A 241 -25.60 -4.04 -15.35
N GLN A 242 -25.75 -2.72 -15.53
CA GLN A 242 -26.48 -2.08 -16.63
C GLN A 242 -25.50 -1.45 -17.61
#